data_AF-A0A846CR08-F1
#
_entry.id   AF-A0A846CR08-F1
#
_cell.length_a   1.000
_cell.length_b   1.000
_cell.length_c   1.000
_cell.angle_alpha   90.00
_cell.angle_beta   90.00
_cell.angle_gamma   90.00
#
_symmetry.space_group_name_H-M   'P 1'
#
loop_
_entity.id
_entity.type
_entity.pdbx_description
1 polymer ?
#
loop_
_entity_poly.entity_id
_entity_poly.type
_entity_poly.pdbx_seq_one_letter_code
_entity_poly.pdbx_strand_id
1 'polypeptide(L)'
;MTTSLINPNQDFALWAVLLSAATIGFWAERTPWGAKLSGAVVTILVTFILSNLRIIPPDAPAYGVVWSYLVPLAIPLLLFQADLFRIVWEAGFTLIAYGIGAVGTILGTVVAYYLIPLGEQGWQLAAIFCATYIGGSVNFAATAESTGLRAGDLLSAGVAADNLVMTLYFLVLFALPSMKWLRGIFPNQRSQENTNSSQ
;
A
#
# COMPACT_ATOMS: atom_id res chain seq x y z
N MET A 1 -15.88 -24.20 1.48
CA MET A 1 -15.70 -24.10 0.01
C MET A 1 -16.60 -22.97 -0.49
N THR A 2 -16.09 -21.74 -0.56
CA THR A 2 -16.84 -20.57 -1.03
C THR A 2 -16.55 -20.37 -2.51
N THR A 3 -17.45 -20.83 -3.36
CA THR A 3 -17.29 -20.82 -4.82
C THR A 3 -17.47 -19.41 -5.37
N SER A 4 -16.38 -18.80 -5.82
CA SER A 4 -16.43 -17.67 -6.77
C SER A 4 -16.81 -18.18 -8.16
N LEU A 5 -17.31 -17.29 -9.02
CA LEU A 5 -17.70 -17.60 -10.41
C LEU A 5 -16.51 -18.15 -11.21
N ILE A 6 -15.34 -17.53 -11.06
CA ILE A 6 -14.07 -18.03 -11.60
C ILE A 6 -13.39 -18.87 -10.53
N ASN A 7 -12.96 -20.08 -10.90
CA ASN A 7 -12.27 -20.99 -9.98
C ASN A 7 -10.82 -20.51 -9.72
N PRO A 8 -10.28 -20.64 -8.49
CA PRO A 8 -8.88 -20.31 -8.18
C PRO A 8 -7.83 -20.91 -9.12
N ASN A 9 -8.11 -22.06 -9.73
CA ASN A 9 -7.17 -22.76 -10.63
C ASN A 9 -7.29 -22.33 -12.10
N GLN A 10 -8.17 -21.37 -12.43
CA GLN A 10 -8.34 -20.87 -13.79
C GLN A 10 -7.44 -19.65 -14.05
N ASP A 11 -6.12 -19.88 -14.04
CA ASP A 11 -5.11 -18.83 -14.11
C ASP A 11 -5.33 -17.85 -15.28
N PHE A 12 -5.59 -18.35 -16.49
CA PHE A 12 -5.82 -17.50 -17.66
C PHE A 12 -7.05 -16.61 -17.52
N ALA A 13 -8.14 -17.10 -16.91
CA ALA A 13 -9.33 -16.30 -16.68
C ALA A 13 -9.07 -15.21 -15.64
N LEU A 14 -8.33 -15.55 -14.57
CA LEU A 14 -7.92 -14.57 -13.55
C LEU A 14 -7.03 -13.48 -14.17
N TRP A 15 -6.03 -13.86 -14.98
CA TRP A 15 -5.18 -12.89 -15.67
C TRP A 15 -5.96 -12.02 -16.64
N ALA A 16 -6.90 -12.58 -17.40
CA ALA A 16 -7.76 -11.80 -18.28
C ALA A 16 -8.55 -10.74 -17.50
N VAL A 17 -9.10 -11.10 -16.33
CA VAL A 17 -9.81 -10.15 -15.45
C VAL A 17 -8.87 -9.09 -14.88
N LEU A 18 -7.69 -9.48 -14.38
CA LEU A 18 -6.70 -8.54 -13.84
C LEU A 18 -6.24 -7.53 -14.90
N LEU A 19 -5.91 -8.00 -16.11
CA LEU A 19 -5.52 -7.16 -17.22
C LEU A 19 -6.66 -6.25 -17.69
N SER A 20 -7.90 -6.76 -17.70
CA SER A 20 -9.08 -5.97 -18.01
C SER A 20 -9.30 -4.85 -16.98
N ALA A 21 -9.16 -5.15 -15.68
CA ALA A 21 -9.26 -4.16 -14.61
C ALA A 21 -8.17 -3.08 -14.73
N ALA A 22 -6.93 -3.47 -15.02
CA ALA A 22 -5.83 -2.53 -15.27
C ALA A 22 -6.10 -1.65 -16.50
N THR A 23 -6.65 -2.23 -17.58
CA THR A 23 -7.03 -1.50 -18.79
C THR A 23 -8.13 -0.48 -18.51
N ILE A 24 -9.13 -0.84 -17.69
CA ILE A 24 -10.17 0.09 -17.21
C ILE A 24 -9.53 1.22 -16.39
N GLY A 25 -8.56 0.90 -15.52
CA GLY A 25 -7.83 1.91 -14.75
C GLY A 25 -7.12 2.93 -15.63
N PHE A 26 -6.34 2.47 -16.61
CA PHE A 26 -5.68 3.35 -17.58
C PHE A 26 -6.65 4.14 -18.45
N TRP A 27 -7.77 3.53 -18.84
CA TRP A 27 -8.82 4.24 -19.58
C TRP A 27 -9.48 5.33 -18.74
N ALA A 28 -9.72 5.06 -17.45
CA ALA A 28 -10.35 6.00 -16.54
C ALA A 28 -9.52 7.29 -16.36
N GLU A 29 -8.18 7.22 -16.36
CA GLU A 29 -7.32 8.40 -16.29
C GLU A 29 -7.58 9.40 -17.43
N ARG A 30 -8.09 8.94 -18.58
CA ARG A 30 -8.45 9.81 -19.71
C ARG A 30 -9.80 10.51 -19.54
N THR A 31 -10.54 10.21 -18.48
CA THR A 31 -11.87 10.78 -18.20
C THR A 31 -11.77 11.90 -17.14
N PRO A 32 -12.67 12.91 -17.14
CA PRO A 32 -12.56 14.07 -16.24
C PRO A 32 -12.73 13.75 -14.74
N TRP A 33 -13.35 12.61 -14.42
CA TRP A 33 -13.52 12.12 -13.05
C TRP A 33 -12.39 11.15 -12.68
N GLY A 34 -12.04 10.24 -13.60
CA GLY A 34 -10.94 9.31 -13.40
C GLY A 34 -9.55 9.96 -13.51
N ALA A 35 -9.40 11.19 -14.00
CA ALA A 35 -8.17 11.97 -13.91
C ALA A 35 -7.92 12.52 -12.49
N LYS A 36 -8.95 12.57 -11.64
CA LYS A 36 -8.83 12.99 -10.22
C LYS A 36 -8.40 11.84 -9.32
N LEU A 37 -8.57 10.60 -9.78
CA LEU A 37 -8.12 9.37 -9.14
C LEU A 37 -6.94 8.84 -9.97
N SER A 38 -5.99 8.10 -9.41
CA SER A 38 -5.01 7.43 -10.27
C SER A 38 -5.64 6.18 -10.91
N GLY A 39 -5.14 5.75 -12.07
CA GLY A 39 -5.59 4.51 -12.72
C GLY A 39 -5.36 3.29 -11.83
N ALA A 40 -4.35 3.33 -10.97
CA ALA A 40 -4.12 2.33 -9.92
C ALA A 40 -5.29 2.26 -8.92
N VAL A 41 -5.77 3.41 -8.42
CA VAL A 41 -6.91 3.46 -7.49
C VAL A 41 -8.17 2.90 -8.16
N VAL A 42 -8.43 3.26 -9.41
CA VAL A 42 -9.58 2.73 -10.16
C VAL A 42 -9.46 1.21 -10.35
N THR A 43 -8.27 0.72 -10.69
CA THR A 43 -7.99 -0.72 -10.83
C THR A 43 -8.30 -1.48 -9.54
N ILE A 44 -7.82 -0.95 -8.39
CA ILE A 44 -8.10 -1.52 -7.06
C ILE A 44 -9.59 -1.55 -6.77
N LEU A 45 -10.33 -0.47 -7.07
CA LEU A 45 -11.77 -0.42 -6.84
C LEU A 45 -12.52 -1.46 -7.68
N VAL A 46 -12.15 -1.61 -8.95
CA VAL A 46 -12.75 -2.61 -9.84
C VAL A 46 -12.50 -4.02 -9.32
N THR A 47 -11.25 -4.38 -9.00
CA THR A 47 -10.94 -5.72 -8.49
C THR A 47 -11.55 -5.97 -7.11
N PHE A 48 -11.62 -4.94 -6.25
CA PHE A 48 -12.30 -5.01 -4.96
C PHE A 48 -13.80 -5.32 -5.12
N ILE A 49 -14.49 -4.64 -6.03
CA ILE A 49 -15.91 -4.91 -6.34
C ILE A 49 -16.06 -6.33 -6.89
N LEU A 50 -15.23 -6.75 -7.85
CA LEU A 50 -15.28 -8.10 -8.42
C LEU A 50 -15.07 -9.20 -7.37
N SER A 51 -14.16 -8.97 -6.42
CA SER A 51 -13.89 -9.90 -5.31
C SER A 51 -15.08 -9.98 -4.35
N ASN A 52 -15.67 -8.85 -3.97
CA ASN A 52 -16.85 -8.80 -3.09
C ASN A 52 -18.10 -9.41 -3.73
N LEU A 53 -18.28 -9.22 -5.05
CA LEU A 53 -19.33 -9.88 -5.83
C LEU A 53 -19.04 -11.36 -6.11
N ARG A 54 -17.90 -11.88 -5.62
CA ARG A 54 -17.45 -13.28 -5.80
C ARG A 54 -17.28 -13.66 -7.27
N ILE A 55 -16.96 -12.70 -8.14
CA ILE A 55 -16.62 -12.98 -9.53
C ILE A 55 -15.22 -13.56 -9.61
N ILE A 56 -14.27 -12.96 -8.89
CA ILE A 56 -12.92 -13.50 -8.68
C ILE A 56 -12.78 -14.05 -7.26
N PRO A 57 -11.93 -15.07 -7.05
CA PRO A 57 -11.64 -15.60 -5.72
C PRO A 57 -10.80 -14.61 -4.91
N PRO A 58 -10.90 -14.64 -3.56
CA PRO A 58 -10.06 -13.82 -2.69
C PRO A 58 -8.61 -14.30 -2.62
N ASP A 59 -8.36 -15.56 -2.96
CA ASP A 59 -7.04 -16.18 -2.98
C ASP A 59 -6.92 -17.13 -4.18
N ALA A 60 -5.78 -17.08 -4.87
CA ALA A 60 -5.48 -17.90 -6.03
C ALA A 60 -3.96 -17.99 -6.28
N PRO A 61 -3.45 -19.15 -6.76
CA PRO A 61 -2.04 -19.32 -7.11
C PRO A 61 -1.51 -18.26 -8.08
N ALA A 62 -2.33 -17.84 -9.05
CA ALA A 62 -2.00 -16.80 -10.01
C ALA A 62 -1.59 -15.46 -9.35
N TYR A 63 -2.14 -15.12 -8.18
CA TYR A 63 -1.81 -13.88 -7.48
C TYR A 63 -0.41 -13.93 -6.86
N GLY A 64 0.07 -15.13 -6.48
CA GLY A 64 1.43 -15.32 -5.96
C GLY A 64 2.52 -14.95 -6.96
N VAL A 65 2.27 -15.12 -8.26
CA VAL A 65 3.20 -14.75 -9.35
C VAL A 65 3.55 -13.26 -9.31
N VAL A 66 2.61 -12.40 -8.89
CA VAL A 66 2.83 -10.96 -8.78
C VAL A 66 3.96 -10.65 -7.81
N TRP A 67 3.92 -11.26 -6.63
CA TRP A 67 4.92 -11.04 -5.58
C TRP A 67 6.25 -11.76 -5.86
N SER A 68 6.20 -12.96 -6.44
CA SER A 68 7.41 -13.75 -6.69
C SER A 68 8.21 -13.29 -7.90
N TYR A 69 7.54 -12.73 -8.93
CA TYR A 69 8.20 -12.39 -10.19
C TYR A 69 7.96 -10.95 -10.62
N LEU A 70 6.70 -10.49 -10.68
CA LEU A 70 6.40 -9.20 -11.29
C LEU A 70 6.91 -8.01 -10.47
N VAL A 71 6.70 -8.01 -9.14
CA VAL A 71 7.18 -6.94 -8.26
C VAL A 71 8.73 -6.90 -8.22
N PRO A 72 9.44 -8.01 -8.01
CA PRO A 72 10.91 -8.02 -8.08
C PRO A 72 11.49 -7.60 -9.43
N LEU A 73 10.80 -7.88 -10.55
CA LEU A 73 11.22 -7.43 -11.89
C LEU A 73 10.89 -5.97 -12.16
N ALA A 74 9.77 -5.47 -11.65
CA ALA A 74 9.35 -4.08 -11.82
C ALA A 74 10.35 -3.11 -11.19
N ILE A 75 10.94 -3.45 -10.04
CA ILE A 75 11.89 -2.57 -9.34
C ILE A 75 13.11 -2.23 -10.24
N PRO A 76 13.89 -3.19 -10.78
CA PRO A 76 14.97 -2.90 -11.72
C PRO A 76 14.51 -2.17 -12.99
N LEU A 77 13.37 -2.54 -13.56
CA LEU A 77 12.86 -1.92 -14.79
C LEU A 77 12.53 -0.43 -14.58
N LEU A 78 11.92 -0.09 -13.44
CA LEU A 78 11.65 1.29 -13.06
C LEU A 78 12.95 2.05 -12.77
N LEU A 79 13.92 1.41 -12.10
CA LEU A 79 15.22 2.01 -11.82
C LEU A 79 16.06 2.25 -13.09
N PHE A 80 15.96 1.39 -14.12
CA PHE A 80 16.66 1.61 -15.38
C PHE A 80 16.13 2.79 -16.19
N GLN A 81 14.84 3.09 -16.07
CA GLN A 81 14.25 4.29 -16.70
C GLN A 81 14.53 5.56 -15.89
N ALA A 82 14.81 5.41 -14.60
CA ALA A 82 14.98 6.51 -13.69
C ALA A 82 16.43 7.01 -13.65
N ASP A 83 16.60 8.33 -13.61
CA ASP A 83 17.90 8.94 -13.31
C ASP A 83 18.12 8.92 -11.79
N LEU A 84 18.86 7.90 -11.31
CA LEU A 84 19.11 7.71 -9.88
C LEU A 84 19.82 8.92 -9.24
N PHE A 85 20.76 9.55 -9.96
CA PHE A 85 21.49 10.69 -9.42
C PHE A 85 20.56 11.88 -9.24
N ARG A 86 19.69 12.12 -10.22
CA ARG A 86 18.65 13.14 -10.14
C ARG A 86 17.66 12.84 -9.02
N ILE A 87 17.21 11.60 -8.86
CA ILE A 87 16.30 11.22 -7.77
C ILE A 87 16.93 11.50 -6.41
N VAL A 88 18.18 11.13 -6.18
CA VAL A 88 18.82 11.35 -4.87
C VAL A 88 18.89 12.85 -4.53
N TRP A 89 19.12 13.71 -5.53
CA TRP A 89 19.13 15.16 -5.33
C TRP A 89 17.73 15.78 -5.20
N GLU A 90 16.77 15.39 -6.03
CA GLU A 90 15.41 15.96 -6.03
C GLU A 90 14.54 15.39 -4.89
N ALA A 91 14.73 14.12 -4.53
CA ALA A 91 14.00 13.47 -3.44
C ALA A 91 14.60 13.75 -2.07
N GLY A 92 15.70 14.52 -1.95
CA GLY A 92 16.40 14.74 -0.69
C GLY A 92 15.50 15.23 0.45
N PHE A 93 14.63 16.21 0.18
CA PHE A 93 13.68 16.70 1.20
C PHE A 93 12.63 15.64 1.57
N THR A 94 12.11 14.90 0.59
CA THR A 94 11.17 13.79 0.81
C THR A 94 11.83 12.65 1.60
N LEU A 95 13.11 12.38 1.36
CA LEU A 95 13.88 11.38 2.08
C LEU A 95 14.09 11.77 3.54
N ILE A 96 14.32 13.05 3.82
CA ILE A 96 14.38 13.56 5.21
C ILE A 96 13.01 13.40 5.89
N ALA A 97 11.92 13.79 5.22
CA ALA A 97 10.57 13.62 5.76
C ALA A 97 10.24 12.14 6.04
N TYR A 98 10.62 11.24 5.13
CA TYR A 98 10.55 9.79 5.30
C TYR A 98 11.39 9.33 6.51
N GLY A 99 12.62 9.82 6.66
CA GLY A 99 13.50 9.49 7.79
C GLY A 99 12.90 9.90 9.13
N ILE A 100 12.33 11.11 9.22
CA ILE A 100 11.61 11.56 10.42
C ILE A 100 10.41 10.65 10.71
N GLY A 101 9.63 10.32 9.67
CA GLY A 101 8.52 9.37 9.77
C GLY A 101 8.96 8.00 10.27
N ALA A 102 10.05 7.45 9.73
CA ALA A 102 10.61 6.16 10.11
C ALA A 102 11.08 6.14 11.57
N VAL A 103 11.76 7.20 12.02
CA VAL A 103 12.13 7.36 13.45
C VAL A 103 10.87 7.44 14.33
N GLY A 104 9.85 8.18 13.90
CA GLY A 104 8.55 8.23 14.56
C GLY A 104 7.90 6.85 14.69
N THR A 105 7.90 6.05 13.61
CA THR A 105 7.39 4.67 13.62
C THR A 105 8.17 3.78 14.57
N ILE A 106 9.50 3.88 14.59
CA ILE A 106 10.36 3.12 15.52
C ILE A 106 10.02 3.48 16.97
N LEU A 107 10.02 4.78 17.31
CA LEU A 107 9.71 5.25 18.66
C LEU A 107 8.29 4.85 19.08
N GLY A 108 7.31 5.06 18.22
CA GLY A 108 5.93 4.66 18.46
C GLY A 108 5.78 3.16 18.69
N THR A 109 6.49 2.34 17.92
CA THR A 109 6.49 0.89 18.09
C THR A 109 7.13 0.46 19.41
N VAL A 110 8.27 1.06 19.79
CA VAL A 110 8.93 0.79 21.08
C VAL A 110 7.99 1.14 22.22
N VAL A 111 7.35 2.31 22.18
CA VAL A 111 6.37 2.72 23.20
C VAL A 111 5.19 1.73 23.25
N ALA A 112 4.61 1.38 22.10
CA ALA A 112 3.49 0.44 22.02
C ALA A 112 3.85 -0.96 22.56
N TYR A 113 5.06 -1.45 22.27
CA TYR A 113 5.55 -2.74 22.76
C TYR A 113 5.62 -2.81 24.29
N TYR A 114 6.01 -1.71 24.95
CA TYR A 114 6.05 -1.67 26.41
C TYR A 114 4.68 -1.42 27.06
N LEU A 115 3.75 -0.77 26.35
CA LEU A 115 2.40 -0.50 26.86
C LEU A 115 1.45 -1.68 26.69
N ILE A 116 1.63 -2.49 25.65
CA ILE A 116 0.69 -3.55 25.27
C ILE A 116 1.34 -4.92 25.53
N PRO A 117 0.80 -5.73 26.46
CA PRO A 117 1.33 -7.06 26.74
C PRO A 117 0.98 -8.03 25.61
N LEU A 118 1.85 -8.10 24.60
CA LEU A 118 1.69 -8.94 23.40
C LEU A 118 2.10 -10.41 23.62
N GLY A 119 2.55 -10.77 24.83
CA GLY A 119 3.02 -12.12 25.18
C GLY A 119 4.46 -12.39 24.75
N GLU A 120 4.89 -13.65 24.86
CA GLU A 120 6.29 -14.06 24.62
C GLU A 120 6.80 -13.74 23.21
N GLN A 121 5.90 -13.78 22.21
CA GLN A 121 6.22 -13.49 20.81
C GLN A 121 5.96 -12.02 20.42
N GLY A 122 5.72 -11.16 21.40
CA GLY A 122 5.34 -9.76 21.18
C GLY A 122 6.42 -8.94 20.49
N TRP A 123 7.69 -9.28 20.69
CA TRP A 123 8.80 -8.55 20.08
C TRP A 123 8.90 -8.83 18.58
N GLN A 124 8.57 -10.06 18.12
CA GLN A 124 8.46 -10.35 16.69
C GLN A 124 7.30 -9.58 16.05
N LEU A 125 6.13 -9.54 16.72
CA LEU A 125 4.99 -8.74 16.25
C LEU A 125 5.33 -7.26 16.16
N ALA A 126 5.99 -6.71 17.17
CA ALA A 126 6.45 -5.32 17.14
C ALA A 126 7.44 -5.09 15.97
N ALA A 127 8.37 -6.02 15.74
CA ALA A 127 9.32 -5.92 14.63
C ALA A 127 8.63 -5.93 13.25
N ILE A 128 7.70 -6.86 12.99
CA ILE A 128 7.02 -6.93 11.70
C ILE A 128 6.11 -5.71 11.46
N PHE A 129 5.44 -5.18 12.50
CA PHE A 129 4.63 -3.97 12.37
C PHE A 129 5.51 -2.73 12.18
N CYS A 130 6.63 -2.60 12.89
CA CYS A 130 7.58 -1.52 12.61
C CYS A 130 8.03 -1.54 11.15
N ALA A 131 8.38 -2.74 10.66
CA ALA A 131 8.87 -2.93 9.31
C ALA A 131 7.80 -2.63 8.23
N THR A 132 6.54 -3.03 8.44
CA THR A 132 5.45 -2.79 7.48
C THR A 132 5.11 -1.31 7.35
N TYR A 133 5.11 -0.54 8.45
CA TYR A 133 4.79 0.89 8.38
C TYR A 133 5.96 1.75 7.90
N ILE A 134 7.17 1.18 7.76
CA ILE A 134 8.33 1.83 7.13
C ILE A 134 8.44 1.46 5.65
N GLY A 135 8.28 0.19 5.29
CA GLY A 135 8.52 -0.29 3.91
C GLY A 135 7.51 -1.29 3.35
N GLY A 136 6.32 -1.38 3.95
CA GLY A 136 5.18 -2.13 3.45
C GLY A 136 5.26 -3.64 3.61
N SER A 137 4.39 -4.33 2.86
CA SER A 137 4.20 -5.78 2.95
C SER A 137 5.46 -6.61 2.64
N VAL A 138 6.37 -6.09 1.80
CA VAL A 138 7.66 -6.77 1.52
C VAL A 138 8.54 -6.76 2.76
N ASN A 139 8.64 -5.62 3.46
CA ASN A 139 9.39 -5.52 4.70
C ASN A 139 8.76 -6.32 5.83
N PHE A 140 7.42 -6.38 5.89
CA PHE A 140 6.69 -7.26 6.80
C PHE A 140 7.11 -8.72 6.60
N ALA A 141 7.03 -9.22 5.37
CA ALA A 141 7.35 -10.62 5.05
C ALA A 141 8.82 -10.95 5.33
N ALA A 142 9.74 -10.08 4.92
CA ALA A 142 11.17 -10.26 5.17
C ALA A 142 11.51 -10.25 6.67
N THR A 143 10.84 -9.40 7.45
CA THR A 143 11.04 -9.32 8.91
C THR A 143 10.40 -10.50 9.63
N ALA A 144 9.25 -10.99 9.17
CA ALA A 144 8.64 -12.21 9.71
C ALA A 144 9.58 -13.42 9.52
N GLU A 145 10.20 -13.53 8.34
CA GLU A 145 11.19 -14.58 8.07
C GLU A 145 12.44 -14.42 8.94
N SER A 146 13.01 -13.22 9.04
CA SER A 146 14.25 -12.97 9.79
C SER A 146 14.11 -13.11 11.30
N THR A 147 12.93 -12.79 11.85
CA THR A 147 12.61 -12.95 13.28
C THR A 147 12.16 -14.37 13.64
N GLY A 148 12.02 -15.25 12.65
CA GLY A 148 11.58 -16.63 12.84
C GLY A 148 10.09 -16.76 13.17
N LEU A 149 9.29 -15.70 12.96
CA LEU A 149 7.84 -15.74 13.10
C LEU A 149 7.24 -16.48 11.90
N ARG A 150 7.36 -17.82 11.92
CA ARG A 150 6.90 -18.69 10.83
C ARG A 150 5.39 -18.95 10.91
N ALA A 151 4.82 -19.25 9.74
CA ALA A 151 3.41 -19.51 9.47
C ALA A 151 2.69 -20.22 10.63
N GLY A 152 1.78 -19.48 11.27
CA GLY A 152 0.94 -19.91 12.39
C GLY A 152 -0.11 -18.85 12.68
N ASP A 153 -1.02 -19.11 13.62
CA ASP A 153 -2.16 -18.23 13.95
C ASP A 153 -1.74 -16.79 14.25
N LEU A 154 -0.56 -16.60 14.85
CA LEU A 154 -0.04 -15.28 15.22
C LEU A 154 0.34 -14.43 14.00
N LEU A 155 0.98 -15.02 12.97
CA LEU A 155 1.33 -14.32 11.74
C LEU A 155 0.07 -13.97 10.95
N SER A 156 -0.89 -14.90 10.86
CA SER A 156 -2.19 -14.68 10.21
C SER A 156 -3.00 -13.59 10.92
N ALA A 157 -3.03 -13.59 12.25
CA ALA A 157 -3.64 -12.53 13.04
C ALA A 157 -2.91 -11.20 12.85
N GLY A 158 -1.59 -11.22 12.74
CA GLY A 158 -0.76 -10.05 12.44
C GLY A 158 -1.11 -9.43 11.08
N VAL A 159 -1.22 -10.24 10.03
CA VAL A 159 -1.64 -9.78 8.68
C VAL A 159 -3.07 -9.21 8.71
N ALA A 160 -3.99 -9.86 9.42
CA ALA A 160 -5.35 -9.36 9.56
C ALA A 160 -5.40 -8.01 10.29
N ALA A 161 -4.62 -7.87 11.37
CA ALA A 161 -4.48 -6.61 12.10
C ALA A 161 -3.85 -5.52 11.23
N ASP A 162 -2.82 -5.84 10.46
CA ASP A 162 -2.15 -4.90 9.56
C ASP A 162 -3.12 -4.32 8.53
N ASN A 163 -3.91 -5.17 7.87
CA ASN A 163 -4.88 -4.72 6.87
C ASN A 163 -5.97 -3.80 7.46
N LEU A 164 -6.43 -4.11 8.68
CA LEU A 164 -7.39 -3.27 9.39
C LEU A 164 -6.79 -1.91 9.74
N VAL A 165 -5.59 -1.90 10.31
CA VAL A 165 -4.90 -0.67 10.72
C VAL A 165 -4.50 0.16 9.51
N MET A 166 -4.04 -0.44 8.41
CA MET A 166 -3.76 0.24 7.15
C MET A 166 -5.00 0.95 6.61
N THR A 167 -6.18 0.32 6.71
CA THR A 167 -7.45 0.94 6.32
C THR A 167 -7.75 2.18 7.16
N LEU A 168 -7.61 2.09 8.49
CA LEU A 168 -7.80 3.23 9.40
C LEU A 168 -6.76 4.32 9.15
N TYR A 169 -5.51 3.93 8.92
CA TYR A 169 -4.40 4.83 8.62
C TYR A 169 -4.68 5.64 7.35
N PHE A 170 -5.12 5.01 6.26
CA PHE A 170 -5.50 5.73 5.04
C PHE A 170 -6.68 6.66 5.24
N LEU A 171 -7.68 6.25 6.04
CA LEU A 171 -8.82 7.13 6.36
C LEU A 171 -8.34 8.40 7.06
N VAL A 172 -7.45 8.26 8.06
CA VAL A 172 -6.85 9.42 8.74
C VAL A 172 -6.03 10.26 7.76
N LEU A 173 -5.17 9.64 6.94
CA LEU A 173 -4.38 10.37 5.93
C LEU A 173 -5.25 11.15 4.94
N PHE A 174 -6.35 10.59 4.47
CA PHE A 174 -7.27 11.29 3.57
C PHE A 174 -8.09 12.37 4.28
N ALA A 175 -8.35 12.22 5.57
CA ALA A 175 -9.00 13.24 6.38
C ALA A 175 -8.06 14.42 6.70
N LEU A 176 -6.74 14.20 6.83
CA LEU A 176 -5.78 15.24 7.23
C LEU A 176 -5.84 16.52 6.34
N PRO A 177 -5.83 16.44 4.99
CA PRO A 177 -5.97 17.61 4.13
C PRO A 177 -7.32 18.34 4.26
N SER A 178 -8.34 17.71 4.87
CA SER A 178 -9.64 18.34 5.10
C SER A 178 -9.70 19.15 6.41
N MET A 179 -8.72 18.97 7.30
CA MET A 179 -8.66 19.65 8.59
C MET A 179 -8.23 21.11 8.43
N LYS A 180 -9.07 22.05 8.88
CA LYS A 180 -8.87 23.50 8.72
C LYS A 180 -7.54 24.01 9.30
N TRP A 181 -7.11 23.44 10.43
CA TRP A 181 -5.85 23.81 11.09
C TRP A 181 -4.61 23.40 10.28
N LEU A 182 -4.58 22.17 9.76
CA LEU A 182 -3.48 21.69 8.91
C LEU A 182 -3.38 22.46 7.59
N ARG A 183 -4.52 22.86 7.00
CA ARG A 183 -4.53 23.74 5.82
C ARG A 183 -3.88 25.11 6.08
N GLY A 184 -3.96 25.61 7.31
CA GLY A 184 -3.32 26.87 7.71
C GLY A 184 -1.80 26.76 7.84
N ILE A 185 -1.28 25.56 8.17
CA ILE A 185 0.15 25.29 8.34
C ILE A 185 0.80 24.87 7.01
N PHE A 186 0.06 24.18 6.13
CA PHE A 186 0.52 23.74 4.82
C PHE A 186 -0.38 24.28 3.70
N PRO A 187 -0.18 25.55 3.27
CA PRO A 187 -0.96 26.14 2.20
C PRO A 187 -0.75 25.39 0.88
N ASN A 188 -1.85 25.01 0.23
CA ASN A 188 -1.83 24.22 -0.99
C ASN A 188 -1.36 25.08 -2.17
N GLN A 189 -0.13 24.87 -2.68
CA GLN A 189 0.44 25.67 -3.77
C GLN A 189 -0.42 25.64 -5.06
N ARG A 190 -1.08 24.52 -5.34
CA ARG A 190 -2.02 24.37 -6.48
C ARG A 190 -3.25 25.28 -6.42
N SER A 191 -3.61 25.77 -5.23
CA SER A 191 -4.75 26.67 -5.08
C SER A 191 -4.39 28.13 -5.32
N GLN A 192 -3.10 28.50 -5.35
CA GLN A 192 -2.64 29.87 -5.61
C GLN A 192 -2.48 30.16 -7.11
N GLU A 193 -2.16 29.14 -7.92
CA GLU A 193 -2.01 29.27 -9.37
C GLU A 193 -3.34 29.57 -10.10
N ASN A 194 -4.45 29.01 -9.61
CA ASN A 194 -5.79 29.28 -10.16
C ASN A 194 -6.33 30.68 -9.79
N THR A 195 -5.91 31.25 -8.66
CA THR A 195 -6.31 32.62 -8.25
C THR A 195 -5.51 33.70 -8.96
N ASN A 196 -4.24 33.43 -9.30
CA ASN A 196 -3.40 34.38 -10.03
C ASN A 196 -3.61 34.38 -11.55
N SER A 197 -4.22 33.32 -12.12
CA SER A 197 -4.58 33.25 -13.54
C SER A 197 -5.95 33.83 -13.86
N SER A 198 -6.71 34.26 -12.84
CA SER A 198 -8.02 34.91 -12.97
C SER A 198 -8.02 36.38 -12.55
N GLN A 199 -6.82 36.98 -12.41
CA GLN A 199 -6.57 38.42 -12.36
C GLN A 199 -5.84 38.86 -13.63
#